data_AF-A0A135L1F2-F1
#
_entry.id   AF-A0A135L1F2-F1
#
_cell.length_a   1.000
_cell.length_b   1.000
_cell.length_c   1.000
_cell.angle_alpha   90.00
_cell.angle_beta   90.00
_cell.angle_gamma   90.00
#
_symmetry.space_group_name_H-M   'P 1'
#
loop_
_entity.id
_entity.type
_entity.pdbx_description
1 polymer ?
#
loop_
_entity_poly.entity_id
_entity_poly.type
_entity_poly.pdbx_seq_one_letter_code
_entity_poly.pdbx_strand_id
1 'polypeptide(L)'
;MYVAKRKWFIRIILSITFSILSGMISIITEGKFLTNYINISFMIGLFLLMISGVAVVIFSGFFDLFAKGWKQLFFKSDPSVDRSHWRYEINANGESKDDLLRKNAKRELFIFIPLFISLFLIIQSYFFLYLLVYN
;
A
#
# COMPACT_ATOMS: atom_id res chain seq x y z
N MET A 1 7.76 -18.51 18.74
CA MET A 1 9.10 -18.07 18.26
C MET A 1 9.43 -18.49 16.81
N TYR A 2 8.93 -19.63 16.30
CA TYR A 2 9.20 -20.09 14.92
C TYR A 2 8.61 -19.21 13.80
N VAL A 3 7.45 -18.59 14.01
CA VAL A 3 6.77 -17.77 12.98
C VAL A 3 7.54 -16.50 12.64
N ALA A 4 8.25 -15.92 13.62
CA ALA A 4 9.05 -14.71 13.42
C ALA A 4 10.26 -14.97 12.51
N LYS A 5 10.95 -16.12 12.70
CA LYS A 5 12.09 -16.52 11.86
C LYS A 5 11.69 -16.74 10.39
N ARG A 6 10.51 -17.33 10.15
CA ARG A 6 10.01 -17.57 8.78
C ARG A 6 9.72 -16.28 8.02
N LYS A 7 9.14 -15.27 8.68
CA LYS A 7 8.86 -13.96 8.06
C LYS A 7 10.16 -13.22 7.70
N TRP A 8 11.16 -13.30 8.57
CA TRP A 8 12.48 -12.70 8.31
C TRP A 8 13.21 -13.37 7.14
N PHE A 9 13.15 -14.70 7.09
CA PHE A 9 13.75 -15.49 6.02
C PHE A 9 13.14 -15.18 4.64
N ILE A 10 11.81 -15.06 4.56
CA ILE A 10 11.12 -14.69 3.32
C ILE A 10 11.53 -13.29 2.86
N ARG A 11 11.66 -12.33 3.79
CA ARG A 11 12.13 -10.97 3.46
C ARG A 11 13.55 -10.96 2.91
N ILE A 12 14.47 -11.70 3.53
CA ILE A 12 15.86 -11.81 3.06
C ILE A 12 15.91 -12.41 1.66
N ILE A 13 15.21 -13.52 1.43
CA ILE A 13 15.18 -14.17 0.10
C ILE A 13 14.64 -13.20 -0.94
N LEU A 14 13.52 -12.52 -0.66
CA LEU A 14 12.93 -11.57 -1.60
C LEU A 14 13.91 -10.45 -1.96
N SER A 15 14.58 -9.87 -0.96
CA SER A 15 15.58 -8.82 -1.17
C SER A 15 16.78 -9.30 -2.00
N ILE A 16 17.27 -10.52 -1.74
CA ILE A 16 18.37 -11.12 -2.51
C ILE A 16 17.93 -11.35 -3.97
N THR A 17 16.73 -11.90 -4.19
CA THR A 17 16.20 -12.14 -5.54
C THR A 17 16.06 -10.82 -6.32
N PHE A 18 15.53 -9.76 -5.70
CA PHE A 18 15.44 -8.44 -6.33
C PHE A 18 16.82 -7.84 -6.63
N SER A 19 17.81 -8.02 -5.75
CA SER A 19 19.17 -7.52 -5.97
C SER A 19 19.86 -8.23 -7.15
N ILE A 20 19.71 -9.56 -7.25
CA ILE A 20 20.27 -10.35 -8.35
C ILE A 20 19.58 -9.98 -9.67
N LEU A 21 18.25 -9.86 -9.67
CA LEU A 21 17.50 -9.49 -10.88
C LEU A 21 17.91 -8.10 -11.39
N SER A 22 18.09 -7.14 -10.49
CA SER A 22 18.59 -5.80 -10.82
C SER A 22 20.01 -5.84 -11.39
N GLY A 23 20.91 -6.61 -10.77
CA GLY A 23 22.29 -6.79 -11.26
C GLY A 23 22.37 -7.44 -12.64
N MET A 24 21.56 -8.45 -12.91
CA MET A 24 21.54 -9.12 -14.22
C MET A 24 21.05 -8.21 -15.34
N ILE A 25 20.11 -7.31 -15.05
CA ILE A 25 19.57 -6.37 -16.04
C ILE A 25 20.60 -5.27 -16.37
N SER A 26 21.44 -4.90 -15.40
CA SER A 26 22.55 -3.96 -15.62
C SER A 26 23.65 -4.50 -16.55
N ILE A 27 23.76 -5.82 -16.73
CA ILE A 27 24.79 -6.46 -17.57
C ILE A 27 24.35 -6.57 -19.04
N ILE A 28 23.05 -6.40 -19.34
CA ILE A 28 22.50 -6.51 -20.70
C ILE A 28 22.51 -5.12 -21.35
N THR A 29 23.70 -4.71 -21.82
CA THR A 29 23.97 -3.43 -22.49
C THR A 29 23.56 -3.45 -23.96
N GLU A 30 22.25 -3.49 -24.23
CA GLU A 30 21.71 -2.95 -25.48
C GLU A 30 20.80 -1.76 -25.13
N GLY A 31 21.10 -0.56 -25.63
CA GLY A 31 20.45 0.68 -25.19
C GLY A 31 18.91 0.68 -25.32
N LYS A 32 18.36 -0.09 -26.27
CA LYS A 32 16.91 -0.29 -26.42
C LYS A 32 16.30 -1.10 -25.26
N PHE A 33 17.02 -2.12 -24.78
CA PHE A 33 16.55 -2.97 -23.69
C PHE A 33 16.53 -2.21 -22.35
N LEU A 34 17.60 -1.49 -22.04
CA LEU A 34 17.70 -0.70 -20.80
C LEU A 34 16.64 0.40 -20.73
N THR A 35 16.42 1.12 -21.83
CA THR A 35 15.37 2.16 -21.91
C THR A 35 13.98 1.57 -21.70
N ASN A 36 13.69 0.43 -22.33
CA ASN A 36 12.39 -0.24 -22.15
C ASN A 36 12.20 -0.74 -20.72
N TYR A 37 13.26 -1.27 -20.10
CA TYR A 37 13.23 -1.69 -18.70
C TYR A 37 12.97 -0.54 -17.73
N ILE A 38 13.63 0.62 -17.93
CA ILE A 38 13.40 1.83 -17.14
C ILE A 38 11.92 2.24 -17.22
N ASN A 39 11.37 2.29 -18.43
CA ASN A 39 9.98 2.67 -18.67
C ASN A 39 8.98 1.71 -18.01
N ILE A 40 9.15 0.40 -18.22
CA ILE A 40 8.25 -0.61 -17.65
C ILE A 40 8.31 -0.57 -16.12
N SER A 41 9.51 -0.53 -15.53
CA SER A 41 9.69 -0.50 -14.08
C SER A 41 9.09 0.76 -13.45
N PHE A 42 9.25 1.90 -14.13
CA PHE A 42 8.66 3.17 -13.70
C PHE A 42 7.13 3.14 -13.77
N MET A 43 6.56 2.62 -14.86
CA MET A 43 5.11 2.48 -15.02
C MET A 43 4.50 1.53 -13.98
N ILE A 44 5.13 0.39 -13.72
CA ILE A 44 4.70 -0.53 -12.66
C ILE A 44 4.78 0.16 -11.28
N GLY A 45 5.86 0.90 -11.03
CA GLY A 45 6.02 1.69 -9.82
C GLY A 45 4.87 2.68 -9.63
N LEU A 46 4.58 3.50 -10.64
CA LEU A 46 3.47 4.46 -10.60
C LEU A 46 2.11 3.80 -10.41
N PHE A 47 1.86 2.68 -11.09
CA PHE A 47 0.61 1.94 -10.96
C PHE A 47 0.40 1.43 -9.53
N LEU A 48 1.44 0.83 -8.92
CA LEU A 48 1.39 0.37 -7.52
C LEU A 48 1.26 1.52 -6.53
N LEU A 49 1.91 2.66 -6.80
CA LEU A 49 1.78 3.87 -6.00
C LEU A 49 0.33 4.38 -6.00
N MET A 50 -0.31 4.39 -7.18
CA MET A 50 -1.71 4.77 -7.34
C MET A 50 -2.64 3.83 -6.55
N ILE A 51 -2.44 2.51 -6.65
CA ILE A 51 -3.21 1.54 -5.87
C ILE A 51 -3.06 1.79 -4.37
N SER A 52 -1.83 2.03 -3.90
CA SER A 52 -1.60 2.31 -2.48
C SER A 52 -2.29 3.60 -2.04
N GLY A 53 -2.22 4.67 -2.84
CA GLY A 53 -2.92 5.93 -2.58
C GLY A 53 -4.44 5.75 -2.48
N VAL A 54 -5.04 5.01 -3.43
CA VAL A 54 -6.48 4.67 -3.39
C VAL A 54 -6.81 3.84 -2.15
N ALA A 55 -5.99 2.85 -1.80
CA ALA A 55 -6.18 2.03 -0.62
C ALA A 55 -6.14 2.85 0.67
N VAL A 56 -5.24 3.83 0.78
CA VAL A 56 -5.18 4.76 1.93
C VAL A 56 -6.49 5.54 2.06
N VAL A 57 -7.00 6.10 0.96
CA VAL A 57 -8.27 6.86 0.99
C VAL A 57 -9.42 5.95 1.42
N ILE A 58 -9.53 4.75 0.86
CA ILE A 58 -10.59 3.79 1.21
C ILE A 58 -10.50 3.40 2.70
N PHE A 59 -9.31 3.09 3.21
CA PHE A 59 -9.13 2.59 4.58
C PHE A 59 -9.07 3.68 5.65
N SER A 60 -8.84 4.95 5.28
CA SER A 60 -8.80 6.09 6.21
C SER A 60 -10.15 6.43 6.85
N GLY A 61 -11.25 5.83 6.38
CA GLY A 61 -12.60 6.22 6.80
C GLY A 61 -13.09 7.52 6.14
N PHE A 62 -12.38 8.01 5.10
CA PHE A 62 -12.81 9.17 4.33
C PHE A 62 -14.26 9.04 3.83
N PHE A 63 -14.62 7.87 3.29
CA PHE A 63 -15.99 7.62 2.81
C PHE A 63 -17.02 7.59 3.94
N ASP A 64 -16.66 7.11 5.14
CA ASP A 64 -17.55 7.12 6.29
C ASP A 64 -17.82 8.55 6.78
N LEU A 65 -16.77 9.39 6.82
CA LEU A 65 -16.89 10.81 7.14
C LEU A 65 -17.68 11.56 6.07
N PHE A 66 -17.38 11.30 4.80
CA PHE A 66 -18.08 11.89 3.66
C PHE A 66 -19.58 11.52 3.69
N ALA A 67 -19.92 10.25 3.92
CA ALA A 67 -21.30 9.79 4.01
C ALA A 67 -22.04 10.43 5.20
N LYS A 68 -21.38 10.58 6.35
CA LYS A 68 -21.95 11.27 7.52
C LYS A 68 -22.22 12.75 7.22
N GLY A 69 -21.26 13.46 6.64
CA GLY A 69 -21.42 14.87 6.25
C GLY A 69 -22.50 15.05 5.18
N TRP A 70 -22.52 14.17 4.16
CA TRP A 70 -23.55 14.17 3.12
C TRP A 70 -24.95 13.95 3.71
N LYS A 71 -25.11 12.97 4.60
CA LYS A 71 -26.37 12.72 5.28
C LYS A 71 -26.81 13.95 6.08
N GLN A 72 -25.90 14.60 6.79
CA GLN A 72 -26.22 15.80 7.57
C GLN A 72 -26.67 16.99 6.70
N LEU A 73 -26.09 17.14 5.51
CA LEU A 73 -26.44 18.23 4.58
C LEU A 73 -27.77 18.01 3.86
N PHE A 74 -28.04 16.79 3.39
CA PHE A 74 -29.21 16.51 2.54
C PHE A 74 -30.39 15.88 3.30
N PHE A 75 -30.13 15.20 4.41
CA PHE A 75 -31.14 14.53 5.22
C PHE A 75 -31.07 15.09 6.64
N LYS A 76 -31.57 16.32 6.81
CA LYS A 76 -31.73 16.99 8.10
C LYS A 76 -32.62 16.11 8.98
N SER A 77 -31.99 15.22 9.73
CA SER A 77 -32.67 14.24 10.57
C SER A 77 -33.28 14.99 11.75
N ASP A 78 -34.57 14.82 11.95
CA ASP A 78 -35.34 15.42 13.03
C ASP A 78 -34.67 15.09 14.39
N PRO A 79 -34.26 16.08 15.19
CA PRO A 79 -33.49 15.86 16.43
C PRO A 79 -34.25 15.06 17.51
N SER A 80 -35.54 14.78 17.29
CA SER A 80 -36.41 14.04 18.20
C SER A 80 -36.30 12.50 18.12
N VAL A 81 -35.57 11.94 17.13
CA VAL A 81 -35.46 10.49 16.89
C VAL A 81 -34.12 9.89 17.35
N ASP A 82 -33.26 10.65 18.04
CA ASP A 82 -31.98 10.12 18.52
C ASP A 82 -32.11 9.34 19.84
N ARG A 83 -32.83 8.19 19.78
CA ARG A 83 -32.74 7.14 20.83
C ARG A 83 -31.48 6.27 20.69
N SER A 84 -30.59 6.59 19.74
CA SER A 84 -29.37 5.82 19.46
C SER A 84 -28.12 6.33 20.18
N HIS A 85 -28.21 7.46 20.89
CA HIS A 85 -27.07 8.07 21.59
C HIS A 85 -26.39 7.16 22.63
N TRP A 86 -27.05 6.08 23.06
CA TRP A 86 -26.54 5.15 24.07
C TRP A 86 -26.17 3.75 23.56
N ARG A 87 -26.20 3.48 22.25
CA ARG A 87 -25.99 2.11 21.72
C ARG A 87 -24.69 1.89 20.94
N TYR A 88 -23.82 2.90 20.85
CA TYR A 88 -22.60 2.80 20.04
C TYR A 88 -21.37 2.22 20.78
N GLU A 89 -21.46 1.97 22.09
CA GLU A 89 -20.31 1.43 22.86
C GLU A 89 -20.47 -0.02 23.32
N ILE A 90 -21.58 -0.70 23.00
CA ILE A 90 -21.82 -2.06 23.47
C ILE A 90 -21.82 -3.05 22.29
N ASN A 91 -20.63 -3.58 22.00
CA ASN A 91 -20.40 -4.95 21.54
C ASN A 91 -21.06 -5.40 20.22
N ALA A 92 -20.77 -4.75 19.09
CA ALA A 92 -21.08 -5.33 17.78
C ALA A 92 -19.90 -6.18 17.29
N ASN A 93 -19.94 -7.45 17.70
CA ASN A 93 -19.04 -8.59 17.42
C ASN A 93 -18.10 -8.85 18.59
N GLY A 94 -18.22 -10.04 19.20
CA GLY A 94 -17.25 -10.58 20.15
C GLY A 94 -15.88 -10.88 19.52
N GLU A 95 -15.40 -10.01 18.63
CA GLU A 95 -14.05 -10.04 18.11
C GLU A 95 -13.11 -9.66 19.25
N SER A 96 -12.20 -10.58 19.56
CA SER A 96 -11.13 -10.31 20.50
C SER A 96 -10.40 -9.03 20.04
N LYS A 97 -9.92 -8.21 20.99
CA LYS A 97 -9.02 -7.09 20.66
C LYS A 97 -7.89 -7.53 19.74
N ASP A 98 -7.44 -8.78 19.87
CA ASP A 98 -6.43 -9.40 19.01
C ASP A 98 -6.87 -9.55 17.54
N ASP A 99 -8.15 -9.80 17.28
CA ASP A 99 -8.69 -9.94 15.92
C ASP A 99 -8.77 -8.59 15.21
N LEU A 100 -9.16 -7.54 15.93
CA LEU A 100 -9.13 -6.17 15.43
C LEU A 100 -7.70 -5.72 15.10
N LEU A 101 -6.75 -5.97 16.02
CA LEU A 101 -5.34 -5.69 15.78
C LEU A 101 -4.80 -6.44 14.55
N ARG A 102 -5.17 -7.72 14.38
CA ARG A 102 -4.80 -8.51 13.20
C ARG A 102 -5.39 -7.97 11.91
N LYS A 103 -6.64 -7.51 11.91
CA LYS A 103 -7.28 -6.89 10.73
C LYS A 103 -6.60 -5.58 10.36
N ASN A 104 -6.32 -4.72 11.35
CA ASN A 104 -5.62 -3.46 11.13
C ASN A 104 -4.21 -3.68 10.59
N ALA A 105 -3.45 -4.62 11.17
CA ALA A 105 -2.13 -4.99 10.69
C ALA A 105 -2.17 -5.51 9.24
N LYS A 106 -3.19 -6.27 8.84
CA LYS A 106 -3.35 -6.73 7.44
C LYS A 106 -3.61 -5.56 6.48
N ARG A 107 -4.45 -4.60 6.88
CA ARG A 107 -4.75 -3.40 6.08
C ARG A 107 -3.52 -2.53 5.90
N GLU A 108 -2.78 -2.27 6.98
CA GLU A 108 -1.52 -1.55 6.93
C GLU A 108 -0.53 -2.25 5.98
N LEU A 109 -0.36 -3.56 6.11
CA LEU A 109 0.54 -4.32 5.25
C LEU A 109 0.15 -4.22 3.76
N PHE A 110 -1.16 -4.24 3.47
CA PHE A 110 -1.68 -4.10 2.12
C PHE A 110 -1.40 -2.71 1.51
N ILE A 111 -1.34 -1.66 2.33
CA ILE A 111 -0.95 -0.31 1.89
C ILE A 111 0.57 -0.20 1.73
N PHE A 112 1.33 -0.64 2.75
CA PHE A 112 2.76 -0.40 2.85
C PHE A 112 3.59 -1.23 1.86
N ILE A 113 3.18 -2.47 1.56
CA ILE A 113 3.91 -3.32 0.60
C ILE A 113 3.98 -2.69 -0.79
N PRO A 114 2.84 -2.38 -1.46
CA PRO A 114 2.87 -1.78 -2.79
C PRO A 114 3.52 -0.39 -2.79
N LEU A 115 3.39 0.38 -1.70
CA LEU A 115 4.05 1.67 -1.54
C LEU A 115 5.58 1.54 -1.47
N PHE A 116 6.08 0.55 -0.72
CA PHE A 116 7.51 0.33 -0.61
C PHE A 116 8.09 -0.19 -1.93
N ILE A 117 7.40 -1.13 -2.58
CA ILE A 117 7.80 -1.66 -3.90
C ILE A 117 7.79 -0.54 -4.94
N SER A 118 6.76 0.32 -4.95
CA SER A 118 6.67 1.42 -5.93
C SER A 118 7.80 2.43 -5.74
N LEU A 119 8.07 2.86 -4.50
CA LEU A 119 9.19 3.77 -4.21
C LEU A 119 10.52 3.17 -4.65
N PHE A 120 10.74 1.88 -4.35
CA PHE A 120 11.95 1.18 -4.77
C PHE A 120 12.11 1.17 -6.30
N LEU A 121 11.05 0.81 -7.04
CA LEU A 121 11.07 0.77 -8.50
C LEU A 121 11.30 2.16 -9.12
N ILE A 122 10.67 3.21 -8.58
CA ILE A 122 10.84 4.58 -9.07
C ILE A 122 12.27 5.07 -8.83
N ILE A 123 12.83 4.84 -7.64
CA ILE A 123 14.22 5.21 -7.31
C ILE A 123 15.19 4.44 -8.22
N GLN A 124 14.96 3.14 -8.43
CA GLN A 124 15.76 2.31 -9.32
C GLN A 124 15.70 2.82 -10.78
N SER A 125 14.52 3.11 -11.30
CA SER A 125 14.34 3.68 -12.64
C SER A 125 15.05 5.03 -12.78
N TYR A 126 14.96 5.90 -11.77
CA TYR A 126 15.67 7.19 -11.77
C TYR A 126 17.19 7.00 -11.79
N PHE A 127 17.71 6.08 -10.97
CA PHE A 127 19.14 5.76 -10.94
C PHE A 127 19.65 5.24 -12.29
N PHE A 128 18.91 4.34 -12.94
CA PHE A 128 19.28 3.85 -14.27
C PHE A 128 19.17 4.91 -15.37
N LEU A 129 18.17 5.80 -15.29
CA LEU A 129 18.08 6.93 -16.20
C LEU A 129 19.30 7.85 -16.05
N TYR A 130 19.70 8.14 -14.82
CA TYR A 130 20.92 8.93 -14.54
C TYR A 130 22.15 8.25 -15.14
N LEU A 131 22.37 6.96 -14.89
CA LEU A 131 23.51 6.23 -15.46
C LEU A 131 23.50 6.19 -17.00
N LEU A 132 22.32 6.15 -17.63
CA LEU A 132 22.19 6.16 -19.09
C LEU A 132 22.51 7.52 -19.70
N VAL A 133 22.25 8.63 -18.99
CA VAL A 133 22.52 9.99 -19.48
C VAL A 133 23.99 10.37 -19.34
N TYR A 134 24.69 9.85 -18.33
CA TYR A 134 26.06 10.23 -18.00
C TYR A 134 27.15 9.23 -18.44
N ASN A 135 26.77 8.08 -19.03
CA ASN A 135 27.68 7.17 -19.75
C ASN A 135 27.50 7.36 -21.27
#